data_AF-A0AAW8RDX0-F1
#
_entry.id   AF-A0AAW8RDX0-F1
#
_cell.length_a   1.000
_cell.length_b   1.000
_cell.length_c   1.000
_cell.angle_alpha   90.00
_cell.angle_beta   90.00
_cell.angle_gamma   90.00
#
_symmetry.space_group_name_H-M   'P 1'
#
loop_
_entity.id
_entity.type
_entity.pdbx_description
1 polymer ?
#
loop_
_entity_poly.entity_id
_entity_poly.type
_entity_poly.pdbx_seq_one_letter_code
_entity_poly.pdbx_strand_id
1 'polypeptide(L)'
;MSGLIYQKEHRVKYYECDATKQISIPMLLNIMLYVSGEQSYKLGVGDAILLEKGLSWIILQNDIHIQRLPEAGETITITTQALSYNKLFTYREFKAFDETGELCVQVHCTFALMDFAARKMARIAEDVVAPYQVEASKKLIRTPKPEKVDLEKAATIDYRVRYLDIDANQHVNNSKYLDWFLDSLGLDFIKTHRIKSLNVKYEKEVAYGNMVQSKVSLSTQEDGSIISAHQILNHDVLSCEASMVWEPLNE
;
A
#
# COMPACT_ATOMS: atom_id res chain seq x y z
N MET A 1 -4.87 -3.10 -24.21
CA MET A 1 -3.98 -1.95 -23.92
C MET A 1 -4.29 -1.45 -22.51
N SER A 2 -3.36 -0.75 -21.83
CA SER A 2 -3.62 -0.19 -20.49
C SER A 2 -4.34 1.17 -20.56
N GLY A 3 -4.96 1.61 -19.45
CA GLY A 3 -5.82 2.80 -19.40
C GLY A 3 -5.07 4.14 -19.49
N LEU A 4 -5.75 5.25 -19.23
CA LEU A 4 -5.13 6.58 -19.21
C LEU A 4 -4.06 6.69 -18.11
N ILE A 5 -2.91 7.25 -18.46
CA ILE A 5 -1.85 7.59 -17.52
C ILE A 5 -2.11 8.99 -16.98
N TYR A 6 -2.06 9.13 -15.66
CA TYR A 6 -1.99 10.42 -14.99
C TYR A 6 -0.64 10.56 -14.29
N GLN A 7 -0.10 11.77 -14.25
CA GLN A 7 1.18 12.03 -13.60
C GLN A 7 1.17 13.35 -12.85
N LYS A 8 1.99 13.42 -11.80
CA LYS A 8 2.19 14.63 -11.00
C LYS A 8 3.60 14.65 -10.42
N GLU A 9 4.24 15.81 -10.49
CA GLU A 9 5.49 16.05 -9.79
C GLU A 9 5.25 16.23 -8.29
N HIS A 10 6.15 15.69 -7.49
CA HIS A 10 6.16 15.83 -6.04
C HIS A 10 7.57 16.11 -5.56
N ARG A 11 7.76 17.22 -4.86
CA ARG A 11 9.01 17.53 -4.17
C ARG A 11 8.98 16.86 -2.80
N VAL A 12 9.89 15.91 -2.57
CA VAL A 12 9.99 15.17 -1.30
C VAL A 12 10.39 16.13 -0.18
N LYS A 13 9.58 16.20 0.86
CA LYS A 13 9.79 17.11 2.01
C LYS A 13 10.39 16.34 3.18
N TYR A 14 11.15 17.04 4.02
CA TYR A 14 11.84 16.41 5.15
C TYR A 14 10.92 15.64 6.11
N TYR A 15 9.66 16.08 6.28
CA TYR A 15 8.69 15.44 7.18
C TYR A 15 7.99 14.22 6.54
N GLU A 16 8.22 13.98 5.26
CA GLU A 16 7.75 12.78 4.54
C GLU A 16 8.75 11.62 4.69
N CYS A 17 9.96 11.94 5.18
CA CYS A 17 11.08 11.02 5.34
C CYS A 17 11.18 10.45 6.76
N ASP A 18 11.89 9.33 6.88
CA ASP A 18 12.22 8.71 8.16
C ASP A 18 13.65 9.02 8.63
N ALA A 19 14.13 8.31 9.65
CA ALA A 19 15.47 8.49 10.24
C ALA A 19 16.63 8.24 9.25
N THR A 20 16.37 7.60 8.10
CA THR A 20 17.33 7.36 7.02
C THR A 20 17.41 8.53 6.01
N LYS A 21 16.59 9.58 6.19
CA LYS A 21 16.42 10.73 5.28
C LYS A 21 15.75 10.40 3.93
N GLN A 22 15.32 9.16 3.75
CA GLN A 22 14.55 8.71 2.60
C GLN A 22 13.06 8.83 2.89
N ILE A 23 12.25 9.06 1.84
CA ILE A 23 10.79 9.07 1.96
C ILE A 23 10.31 7.76 2.56
N SER A 24 9.49 7.86 3.60
CA SER A 24 8.95 6.65 4.23
C SER A 24 7.93 6.00 3.28
N ILE A 25 7.94 4.67 3.20
CA ILE A 25 7.00 3.90 2.37
C ILE A 25 5.53 4.22 2.70
N PRO A 26 5.12 4.35 3.99
CA PRO A 26 3.77 4.77 4.33
C PRO A 26 3.39 6.12 3.71
N MET A 27 4.30 7.08 3.72
CA MET A 27 4.05 8.40 3.14
C MET A 27 4.02 8.34 1.61
N LEU A 28 4.94 7.61 0.98
CA LEU A 28 4.95 7.42 -0.47
C LEU A 28 3.63 6.79 -0.96
N LEU A 29 3.11 5.78 -0.24
CA LEU A 29 1.82 5.18 -0.56
C LEU A 29 0.68 6.19 -0.46
N ASN A 30 0.63 7.01 0.59
CA ASN A 30 -0.37 8.08 0.72
C ASN A 30 -0.32 9.07 -0.45
N ILE A 31 0.87 9.50 -0.86
CA ILE A 31 1.04 10.42 -1.99
C ILE A 31 0.59 9.75 -3.29
N MET A 32 0.98 8.49 -3.53
CA MET A 32 0.54 7.74 -4.71
C MET A 32 -0.98 7.62 -4.78
N LEU A 33 -1.63 7.27 -3.67
CA LEU A 33 -3.10 7.18 -3.59
C LEU A 33 -3.78 8.54 -3.81
N TYR A 34 -3.20 9.61 -3.28
CA TYR A 34 -3.67 10.97 -3.55
C TYR A 34 -3.59 11.32 -5.04
N VAL A 35 -2.50 10.99 -5.73
CA VAL A 35 -2.35 11.18 -7.19
C VAL A 35 -3.39 10.36 -7.97
N SER A 36 -3.71 9.15 -7.52
CA SER A 36 -4.84 8.37 -8.10
C SER A 36 -6.18 9.05 -7.87
N GLY A 37 -6.45 9.58 -6.66
CA GLY A 37 -7.67 10.33 -6.37
C GLY A 37 -7.83 11.57 -7.26
N GLU A 38 -6.73 12.29 -7.53
CA GLU A 38 -6.74 13.43 -8.47
C GLU A 38 -7.08 13.01 -9.90
N GLN A 39 -6.58 11.85 -10.36
CA GLN A 39 -6.99 11.30 -11.65
C GLN A 39 -8.49 11.02 -11.66
N SER A 40 -9.03 10.36 -10.63
CA SER A 40 -10.46 10.05 -10.50
C SER A 40 -11.32 11.32 -10.54
N TYR A 41 -10.90 12.36 -9.83
CA TYR A 41 -11.58 13.66 -9.82
C TYR A 41 -11.60 14.31 -11.21
N LYS A 42 -10.45 14.34 -11.91
CA LYS A 42 -10.35 14.91 -13.27
C LYS A 42 -11.18 14.14 -14.30
N LEU A 43 -11.38 12.85 -14.09
CA LEU A 43 -12.20 11.99 -14.94
C LEU A 43 -13.69 12.02 -14.59
N GLY A 44 -14.10 12.80 -13.59
CA GLY A 44 -15.51 12.89 -13.17
C GLY A 44 -16.02 11.62 -12.49
N VAL A 45 -15.13 10.84 -11.85
CA VAL A 45 -15.44 9.61 -11.10
C VAL A 45 -14.71 9.57 -9.76
N GLY A 46 -14.54 10.74 -9.14
CA GLY A 46 -13.93 10.88 -7.82
C GLY A 46 -14.79 10.29 -6.70
N ASP A 47 -14.21 10.19 -5.50
CA ASP A 47 -14.79 9.46 -4.37
C ASP A 47 -16.19 9.97 -3.95
N ALA A 48 -16.45 11.28 -4.07
CA ALA A 48 -17.77 11.84 -3.77
C ALA A 48 -18.89 11.23 -4.63
N ILE A 49 -18.63 10.94 -5.89
CA ILE A 49 -19.60 10.37 -6.84
C ILE A 49 -19.90 8.91 -6.49
N LEU A 50 -18.88 8.17 -6.04
CA LEU A 50 -19.07 6.80 -5.57
C LEU A 50 -19.81 6.77 -4.24
N LEU A 51 -19.51 7.71 -3.35
CA LEU A 51 -20.15 7.83 -2.05
C LEU A 51 -21.65 8.12 -2.20
N GLU A 52 -22.06 8.95 -3.17
CA GLU A 52 -23.48 9.17 -3.52
C GLU A 52 -24.20 7.87 -3.93
N LYS A 53 -23.47 6.90 -4.49
CA LYS A 53 -23.96 5.55 -4.84
C LYS A 53 -23.87 4.56 -3.66
N GLY A 54 -23.40 4.99 -2.49
CA GLY A 54 -23.15 4.11 -1.33
C GLY A 54 -21.92 3.20 -1.49
N LEU A 55 -21.02 3.55 -2.41
CA LEU A 55 -19.84 2.76 -2.77
C LEU A 55 -18.55 3.48 -2.38
N SER A 56 -17.49 2.73 -2.10
CA SER A 56 -16.13 3.26 -2.01
C SER A 56 -15.10 2.25 -2.50
N TRP A 57 -13.96 2.76 -2.96
CA TRP A 57 -12.82 1.91 -3.29
C TRP A 57 -12.10 1.48 -2.02
N ILE A 58 -11.86 0.18 -1.91
CA ILE A 58 -10.98 -0.39 -0.89
C ILE A 58 -9.76 -1.02 -1.54
N ILE A 59 -8.63 -0.96 -0.82
CA ILE A 59 -7.39 -1.63 -1.22
C ILE A 59 -7.40 -3.03 -0.64
N LEU A 60 -7.21 -4.03 -1.50
CA LEU A 60 -7.09 -5.42 -1.07
C LEU A 60 -5.63 -5.84 -0.92
N GLN A 61 -4.76 -5.35 -1.81
CA GLN A 61 -3.36 -5.76 -1.81
C GLN A 61 -2.47 -4.71 -2.50
N ASN A 62 -1.29 -4.45 -1.91
CA ASN A 62 -0.20 -3.68 -2.51
C ASN A 62 1.02 -4.60 -2.68
N ASP A 63 1.56 -4.64 -3.89
CA ASP A 63 2.83 -5.30 -4.22
C ASP A 63 3.81 -4.24 -4.68
N ILE A 64 4.81 -3.97 -3.84
CA ILE A 64 5.69 -2.81 -3.94
C ILE A 64 7.11 -3.30 -4.23
N HIS A 65 7.71 -2.77 -5.28
CA HIS A 65 9.08 -3.04 -5.73
C HIS A 65 9.89 -1.76 -5.67
N ILE A 66 11.07 -1.82 -5.02
CA ILE A 66 11.87 -0.65 -4.66
C ILE A 66 13.28 -0.83 -5.25
N GLN A 67 13.63 0.02 -6.20
CA GLN A 67 15.01 0.16 -6.66
C GLN A 67 15.79 1.06 -5.70
N ARG A 68 15.18 2.18 -5.32
CA ARG A 68 15.63 3.10 -4.27
C ARG A 68 14.47 3.92 -3.72
N LEU A 69 14.60 4.40 -2.50
CA LEU A 69 13.68 5.40 -1.95
C LEU A 69 14.26 6.80 -2.18
N PRO A 70 13.49 7.75 -2.74
CA PRO A 70 13.89 9.15 -2.88
C PRO A 70 14.23 9.82 -1.55
N GLU A 71 15.25 10.68 -1.53
CA GLU A 71 15.67 11.45 -0.36
C GLU A 71 14.93 12.80 -0.23
N ALA A 72 14.98 13.37 0.98
CA ALA A 72 14.47 14.71 1.23
C ALA A 72 15.10 15.74 0.28
N GLY A 73 14.26 16.51 -0.40
CA GLY A 73 14.71 17.48 -1.38
C GLY A 73 15.00 16.90 -2.77
N GLU A 74 14.65 15.65 -3.08
CA GLU A 74 14.51 15.22 -4.47
C GLU A 74 13.13 15.60 -5.03
N THR A 75 13.05 15.87 -6.34
CA THR A 75 11.76 15.92 -7.06
C THR A 75 11.54 14.58 -7.74
N ILE A 76 10.34 14.02 -7.58
CA ILE A 76 9.93 12.79 -8.26
C ILE A 76 8.70 13.02 -9.11
N THR A 77 8.60 12.29 -10.22
CA THR A 77 7.37 12.20 -11.00
C THR A 77 6.62 10.92 -10.61
N ILE A 78 5.43 11.09 -10.04
CA ILE A 78 4.55 9.98 -9.71
C ILE A 78 3.58 9.78 -10.86
N THR A 79 3.52 8.57 -11.41
CA THR A 79 2.54 8.18 -12.43
C THR A 79 1.58 7.15 -11.86
N THR A 80 0.36 7.13 -12.40
CA THR A 80 -0.65 6.12 -12.07
C THR A 80 -1.49 5.75 -13.28
N GLN A 81 -1.85 4.48 -13.38
CA GLN A 81 -2.60 3.94 -14.52
C GLN A 81 -3.47 2.76 -14.08
N ALA A 82 -4.74 2.75 -14.48
CA ALA A 82 -5.57 1.54 -14.38
C ALA A 82 -5.11 0.53 -15.45
N LEU A 83 -4.73 -0.68 -15.04
CA LEU A 83 -4.17 -1.70 -15.92
C LEU A 83 -5.27 -2.55 -16.56
N SER A 84 -6.20 -3.04 -15.75
CA SER A 84 -7.35 -3.83 -16.17
C SER A 84 -8.38 -3.89 -15.05
N TYR A 85 -9.60 -4.30 -15.37
CA TYR A 85 -10.61 -4.62 -14.37
C TYR A 85 -11.39 -5.88 -14.76
N ASN A 86 -12.03 -6.49 -13.78
CA ASN A 86 -13.02 -7.55 -13.97
C ASN A 86 -14.29 -7.22 -13.17
N LYS A 87 -15.16 -8.22 -12.94
CA LYS A 87 -16.43 -8.01 -12.23
C LYS A 87 -16.26 -7.47 -10.81
N LEU A 88 -15.16 -7.78 -10.12
CA LEU A 88 -14.96 -7.46 -8.70
C LEU A 88 -13.67 -6.70 -8.41
N PHE A 89 -12.63 -6.86 -9.24
CA PHE A 89 -11.32 -6.29 -8.99
C PHE A 89 -10.89 -5.33 -10.09
N THR A 90 -10.26 -4.23 -9.68
CA THR A 90 -9.49 -3.33 -10.54
C THR A 90 -8.02 -3.43 -10.17
N TYR A 91 -7.16 -3.49 -11.17
CA TYR A 91 -5.72 -3.48 -10.99
C TYR A 91 -5.18 -2.13 -11.44
N ARG A 92 -4.41 -1.48 -10.58
CA ARG A 92 -3.82 -0.17 -10.84
C ARG A 92 -2.33 -0.24 -10.55
N GLU A 93 -1.57 0.46 -11.35
CA GLU A 93 -0.14 0.65 -11.15
C GLU A 93 0.16 2.06 -10.69
N PHE A 94 1.20 2.18 -9.87
CA PHE A 94 1.86 3.44 -9.55
C PHE A 94 3.34 3.29 -9.81
N LYS A 95 3.98 4.35 -10.30
CA LYS A 95 5.44 4.42 -10.43
C LYS A 95 5.93 5.78 -9.94
N ALA A 96 7.09 5.79 -9.31
CA ALA A 96 7.81 7.01 -8.98
C ALA A 96 9.12 7.01 -9.76
N PHE A 97 9.37 8.08 -10.51
CA PHE A 97 10.61 8.31 -11.25
C PHE A 97 11.35 9.51 -10.68
N ASP A 98 12.68 9.49 -10.71
CA ASP A 98 13.47 10.66 -10.33
C ASP A 98 13.61 11.68 -11.46
N GLU A 99 14.35 12.77 -11.21
CA GLU A 99 14.58 13.86 -12.17
C GLU A 99 15.34 13.40 -13.43
N THR A 100 16.05 12.27 -13.37
CA THR A 100 16.76 11.69 -14.52
C THR A 100 15.87 10.77 -15.35
N GLY A 101 14.67 10.43 -14.83
CA GLY A 101 13.73 9.50 -15.44
C GLY A 101 13.95 8.05 -15.03
N GLU A 102 14.80 7.77 -14.04
CA GLU A 102 15.03 6.42 -13.52
C GLU A 102 13.92 6.00 -12.56
N LEU A 103 13.51 4.73 -12.65
CA LEU A 103 12.43 4.19 -11.83
C LEU A 103 12.92 3.98 -10.39
N CYS A 104 12.31 4.66 -9.43
CA CYS A 104 12.62 4.50 -8.01
C CYS A 104 11.77 3.40 -7.37
N VAL A 105 10.44 3.49 -7.54
CA VAL A 105 9.47 2.61 -6.88
C VAL A 105 8.34 2.28 -7.84
N GLN A 106 7.88 1.03 -7.85
CA GLN A 106 6.71 0.55 -8.58
C GLN A 106 5.76 -0.14 -7.62
N VAL A 107 4.46 0.16 -7.72
CA VAL A 107 3.42 -0.44 -6.89
C VAL A 107 2.32 -0.99 -7.78
N HIS A 108 2.03 -2.28 -7.64
CA HIS A 108 0.82 -2.90 -8.17
C HIS A 108 -0.21 -3.00 -7.07
N CYS A 109 -1.34 -2.35 -7.26
CA CYS A 109 -2.43 -2.30 -6.29
C CYS A 109 -3.68 -2.97 -6.84
N THR A 110 -4.27 -3.84 -6.01
CA THR A 110 -5.57 -4.46 -6.28
C THR A 110 -6.64 -3.75 -5.47
N PHE A 111 -7.64 -3.22 -6.17
CA PHE A 111 -8.80 -2.55 -5.60
C PHE A 111 -10.07 -3.36 -5.79
N ALA A 112 -11.03 -3.16 -4.89
CA ALA A 112 -12.42 -3.59 -5.06
C ALA A 112 -13.37 -2.45 -4.65
N LEU A 113 -14.59 -2.48 -5.16
CA LEU A 113 -15.66 -1.62 -4.64
C LEU A 113 -16.29 -2.28 -3.42
N MET A 114 -16.48 -1.53 -2.35
CA MET A 114 -17.24 -1.91 -1.17
C MET A 114 -18.59 -1.19 -1.19
N ASP A 115 -19.68 -1.93 -0.99
CA ASP A 115 -21.00 -1.39 -0.65
C ASP A 115 -21.09 -1.26 0.87
N PHE A 116 -21.23 -0.02 1.36
CA PHE A 116 -21.26 0.26 2.80
C PHE A 116 -22.52 -0.26 3.49
N ALA A 117 -23.66 -0.20 2.82
CA ALA A 117 -24.93 -0.65 3.39
C ALA A 117 -24.96 -2.18 3.49
N ALA A 118 -24.52 -2.87 2.44
CA ALA A 118 -24.46 -4.33 2.41
C ALA A 118 -23.24 -4.92 3.12
N ARG A 119 -22.21 -4.10 3.41
CA ARG A 119 -20.88 -4.50 3.92
C ARG A 119 -20.24 -5.63 3.10
N LYS A 120 -20.34 -5.52 1.77
CA LYS A 120 -19.88 -6.54 0.83
C LYS A 120 -19.22 -5.91 -0.38
N MET A 121 -18.32 -6.67 -1.03
CA MET A 121 -17.78 -6.26 -2.32
C MET A 121 -18.90 -6.12 -3.35
N ALA A 122 -18.96 -4.97 -3.99
CA ALA A 122 -19.89 -4.67 -5.06
C ALA A 122 -19.30 -5.04 -6.41
N ARG A 123 -20.18 -5.24 -7.39
CA ARG A 123 -19.78 -5.40 -8.79
C ARG A 123 -19.28 -4.07 -9.33
N ILE A 124 -18.16 -4.10 -10.05
CA ILE A 124 -17.65 -2.95 -10.78
C ILE A 124 -18.54 -2.71 -12.01
N ALA A 125 -19.27 -1.60 -11.98
CA ALA A 125 -20.06 -1.12 -13.09
C ALA A 125 -19.16 -0.41 -14.12
N GLU A 126 -19.52 -0.52 -15.39
CA GLU A 126 -18.69 -0.02 -16.49
C GLU A 126 -18.57 1.52 -16.48
N ASP A 127 -19.63 2.24 -16.06
CA ASP A 127 -19.63 3.69 -15.93
C ASP A 127 -18.56 4.21 -14.95
N VAL A 128 -18.24 3.44 -13.91
CA VAL A 128 -17.22 3.79 -12.91
C VAL A 128 -15.81 3.70 -13.49
N VAL A 129 -15.55 2.79 -14.43
CA VAL A 129 -14.20 2.50 -14.95
C VAL A 129 -13.97 2.98 -16.38
N ALA A 130 -15.03 3.20 -17.16
CA ALA A 130 -14.96 3.66 -18.55
C ALA A 130 -14.15 4.96 -18.72
N PRO A 131 -14.24 5.97 -17.82
CA PRO A 131 -13.43 7.18 -17.94
C PRO A 131 -11.91 6.94 -17.88
N TYR A 132 -11.45 5.86 -17.24
CA TYR A 132 -10.03 5.50 -17.22
C TYR A 132 -9.57 4.85 -18.54
N GLN A 133 -10.47 4.59 -19.48
CA GLN A 133 -10.19 3.93 -20.76
C GLN A 133 -9.47 2.59 -20.60
N VAL A 134 -9.76 1.88 -19.51
CA VAL A 134 -9.17 0.59 -19.18
C VAL A 134 -10.00 -0.54 -19.75
N GLU A 135 -9.35 -1.59 -20.26
CA GLU A 135 -10.05 -2.75 -20.82
C GLU A 135 -10.52 -3.72 -19.73
N ALA A 136 -11.71 -4.30 -19.94
CA ALA A 136 -12.17 -5.43 -19.17
C ALA A 136 -11.31 -6.66 -19.48
N SER A 137 -10.85 -7.34 -18.45
CA SER A 137 -10.09 -8.59 -18.57
C SER A 137 -10.74 -9.69 -17.74
N LYS A 138 -10.92 -10.86 -18.33
CA LYS A 138 -11.32 -12.07 -17.58
C LYS A 138 -10.15 -12.67 -16.79
N LYS A 139 -8.91 -12.25 -17.06
CA LYS A 139 -7.72 -12.76 -16.38
C LYS A 139 -7.58 -12.09 -15.02
N LEU A 140 -7.48 -12.90 -13.97
CA LEU A 140 -7.06 -12.43 -12.66
C LEU A 140 -5.55 -12.23 -12.67
N ILE A 141 -5.08 -11.06 -12.24
CA ILE A 141 -3.65 -10.85 -11.96
C ILE A 141 -3.40 -11.51 -10.61
N ARG A 142 -2.60 -12.57 -10.61
CA ARG A 142 -2.25 -13.30 -9.38
C ARG A 142 -1.02 -12.66 -8.77
N THR A 143 -1.24 -11.81 -7.79
CA THR A 143 -0.19 -11.34 -6.90
C THR A 143 0.14 -12.45 -5.89
N PRO A 144 1.42 -12.71 -5.58
CA PRO A 144 1.80 -13.64 -4.52
C PRO A 144 1.12 -13.29 -3.20
N LYS A 145 0.86 -14.30 -2.36
CA LYS A 145 0.45 -14.03 -0.98
C LYS A 145 1.68 -13.64 -0.16
N PRO A 146 1.52 -12.79 0.88
CA PRO A 146 2.59 -12.58 1.85
C PRO A 146 3.09 -13.88 2.47
N GLU A 147 4.38 -13.92 2.77
CA GLU A 147 4.96 -14.97 3.61
C GLU A 147 4.32 -14.98 5.00
N LYS A 148 4.14 -16.18 5.55
CA LYS A 148 3.48 -16.34 6.85
C LYS A 148 4.45 -16.11 7.99
N VAL A 149 3.94 -15.48 9.06
CA VAL A 149 4.67 -15.34 10.32
C VAL A 149 4.96 -16.71 10.93
N ASP A 150 6.21 -16.96 11.27
CA ASP A 150 6.61 -18.09 12.13
C ASP A 150 6.22 -17.75 13.58
N LEU A 151 5.10 -18.31 14.03
CA LEU A 151 4.52 -18.03 15.35
C LEU A 151 5.42 -18.45 16.52
N GLU A 152 6.33 -19.41 16.32
CA GLU A 152 7.25 -19.86 17.36
C GLU A 152 8.39 -18.85 17.60
N LYS A 153 8.73 -18.07 16.56
CA LYS A 153 9.80 -17.06 16.59
C LYS A 153 9.29 -15.62 16.61
N ALA A 154 7.97 -15.42 16.62
CA ALA A 154 7.38 -14.11 16.43
C ALA A 154 7.62 -13.19 17.64
N ALA A 155 8.18 -12.02 17.38
CA ALA A 155 8.08 -10.89 18.31
C ALA A 155 6.67 -10.28 18.20
N THR A 156 6.14 -9.78 19.32
CA THR A 156 4.82 -9.13 19.37
C THR A 156 4.93 -7.75 19.99
N ILE A 157 4.30 -6.75 19.37
CA ILE A 157 4.19 -5.38 19.86
C ILE A 157 2.74 -4.93 19.76
N ASP A 158 2.23 -4.36 20.84
CA ASP A 158 0.86 -3.84 20.89
C ASP A 158 0.83 -2.35 20.52
N TYR A 159 -0.05 -1.99 19.59
CA TYR A 159 -0.30 -0.61 19.19
C TYR A 159 -1.74 -0.21 19.50
N ARG A 160 -1.91 0.95 20.12
CA ARG A 160 -3.23 1.57 20.25
C ARG A 160 -3.54 2.37 19.00
N VAL A 161 -4.69 2.12 18.37
CA VAL A 161 -5.19 2.95 17.27
C VAL A 161 -5.56 4.34 17.79
N ARG A 162 -4.87 5.35 17.26
CA ARG A 162 -4.96 6.75 17.66
C ARG A 162 -5.90 7.52 16.75
N TYR A 163 -6.21 8.74 17.16
CA TYR A 163 -7.08 9.63 16.39
C TYR A 163 -6.55 9.89 14.98
N LEU A 164 -5.24 10.16 14.84
CA LEU A 164 -4.59 10.45 13.55
C LEU A 164 -4.31 9.20 12.70
N ASP A 165 -4.65 8.01 13.19
CA ASP A 165 -4.55 6.79 12.40
C ASP A 165 -5.80 6.57 11.55
N ILE A 166 -6.89 7.29 11.86
CA ILE A 166 -8.20 7.15 11.22
C ILE A 166 -8.33 8.11 10.02
N ASP A 167 -8.77 7.57 8.89
CA ASP A 167 -9.03 8.34 7.68
C ASP A 167 -10.50 8.82 7.57
N ALA A 168 -10.83 9.45 6.44
CA ALA A 168 -12.17 9.96 6.17
C ALA A 168 -13.26 8.86 6.09
N ASN A 169 -12.88 7.59 5.88
CA ASN A 169 -13.79 6.45 5.91
C ASN A 169 -14.03 5.93 7.34
N GLN A 170 -13.48 6.59 8.36
CA GLN A 170 -13.60 6.24 9.79
C GLN A 170 -12.94 4.91 10.19
N HIS A 171 -12.01 4.43 9.37
CA HIS A 171 -11.18 3.27 9.67
C HIS A 171 -9.70 3.65 9.63
N VAL A 172 -8.86 2.76 10.13
CA VAL A 172 -7.40 2.92 10.04
C VAL A 172 -6.97 3.09 8.59
N ASN A 173 -6.23 4.17 8.30
CA ASN A 173 -5.64 4.40 7.00
C ASN A 173 -4.68 3.25 6.63
N ASN A 174 -4.76 2.75 5.41
CA ASN A 174 -3.94 1.63 4.91
C ASN A 174 -2.42 1.82 5.10
N SER A 175 -1.92 3.06 5.10
CA SER A 175 -0.51 3.36 5.35
C SER A 175 -0.09 3.07 6.79
N LYS A 176 -1.02 3.11 7.76
CA LYS A 176 -0.70 2.92 9.19
C LYS A 176 -0.36 1.48 9.55
N TYR A 177 -0.85 0.52 8.79
CA TYR A 177 -0.37 -0.86 8.88
C TYR A 177 1.11 -0.94 8.55
N LEU A 178 1.59 -0.17 7.56
CA LEU A 178 3.00 -0.11 7.20
C LEU A 178 3.84 0.53 8.32
N ASP A 179 3.32 1.58 8.97
CA ASP A 179 3.97 2.19 10.14
C ASP A 179 4.22 1.11 11.22
N TRP A 180 3.20 0.31 11.56
CA TRP A 180 3.31 -0.74 12.59
C TRP A 180 4.24 -1.90 12.20
N PHE A 181 4.29 -2.26 10.91
CA PHE A 181 5.21 -3.29 10.42
C PHE A 181 6.66 -2.81 10.49
N LEU A 182 6.93 -1.59 10.02
CA LEU A 182 8.29 -1.03 10.00
C LEU A 182 8.80 -0.75 11.42
N ASP A 183 7.97 -0.18 12.30
CA ASP A 183 8.34 0.08 13.70
C ASP A 183 8.67 -1.23 14.45
N SER A 184 7.97 -2.33 14.12
CA SER A 184 8.19 -3.62 14.77
C SER A 184 9.57 -4.25 14.54
N LEU A 185 10.29 -3.80 13.51
CA LEU A 185 11.64 -4.26 13.19
C LEU A 185 12.71 -3.58 14.06
N GLY A 186 12.40 -2.41 14.62
CA GLY A 186 13.31 -1.61 15.43
C GLY A 186 14.33 -0.81 14.62
N LEU A 187 14.83 0.27 15.24
CA LEU A 187 15.68 1.27 14.58
C LEU A 187 16.99 0.69 14.02
N ASP A 188 17.64 -0.21 14.77
CA ASP A 188 18.93 -0.79 14.37
C ASP A 188 18.79 -1.64 13.10
N PHE A 189 17.72 -2.42 12.99
CA PHE A 189 17.42 -3.19 11.78
C PHE A 189 17.18 -2.26 10.58
N ILE A 190 16.31 -1.25 10.75
CA ILE A 190 16.00 -0.27 9.69
C ILE A 190 17.24 0.46 9.18
N LYS A 191 18.20 0.78 10.05
CA LYS A 191 19.44 1.48 9.67
C LYS A 191 20.47 0.60 8.96
N THR A 192 20.41 -0.72 9.14
CA THR A 192 21.42 -1.67 8.66
C THR A 192 20.93 -2.50 7.47
N HIS A 193 19.68 -2.32 7.05
CA HIS A 193 19.07 -3.08 5.97
C HIS A 193 18.35 -2.17 4.99
N ARG A 194 18.46 -2.50 3.70
CA ARG A 194 17.74 -1.86 2.61
C ARG A 194 16.55 -2.70 2.21
N ILE A 195 15.36 -2.11 2.23
CA ILE A 195 14.16 -2.78 1.70
C ILE A 195 14.19 -2.83 0.17
N LYS A 196 13.75 -3.96 -0.39
CA LYS A 196 13.70 -4.23 -1.84
C LYS A 196 12.30 -4.42 -2.36
N SER A 197 11.46 -5.06 -1.57
CA SER A 197 10.06 -5.23 -1.90
C SER A 197 9.22 -5.46 -0.66
N LEU A 198 7.93 -5.22 -0.79
CA LEU A 198 6.94 -5.61 0.19
C LEU A 198 5.62 -5.96 -0.48
N ASN A 199 4.97 -6.98 0.06
CA ASN A 199 3.66 -7.43 -0.35
C ASN A 199 2.74 -7.33 0.86
N VAL A 200 1.64 -6.59 0.74
CA VAL A 200 0.76 -6.22 1.84
C VAL A 200 -0.66 -6.53 1.44
N LYS A 201 -1.37 -7.28 2.28
CA LYS A 201 -2.75 -7.67 2.04
C LYS A 201 -3.64 -7.25 3.20
N TYR A 202 -4.77 -6.65 2.87
CA TYR A 202 -5.72 -6.10 3.83
C TYR A 202 -6.95 -7.02 3.90
N GLU A 203 -7.27 -7.48 5.11
CA GLU A 203 -8.32 -8.47 5.35
C GLU A 203 -9.55 -7.84 6.02
N LYS A 204 -9.32 -7.06 7.08
CA LYS A 204 -10.39 -6.42 7.85
C LYS A 204 -9.96 -5.05 8.36
N GLU A 205 -10.93 -4.15 8.37
CA GLU A 205 -10.77 -2.79 8.89
C GLU A 205 -10.65 -2.79 10.42
N VAL A 206 -9.86 -1.85 10.95
CA VAL A 206 -9.68 -1.64 12.39
C VAL A 206 -10.24 -0.25 12.74
N ALA A 207 -10.93 -0.16 13.88
CA ALA A 207 -11.57 1.05 14.36
C ALA A 207 -10.72 1.80 15.41
N TYR A 208 -11.06 3.08 15.62
CA TYR A 208 -10.46 3.94 16.63
C TYR A 208 -10.44 3.31 18.03
N GLY A 209 -9.34 3.52 18.76
CA GLY A 209 -9.21 3.11 20.16
C GLY A 209 -9.00 1.62 20.39
N ASN A 210 -9.06 0.79 19.34
CA ASN A 210 -8.73 -0.63 19.44
C ASN A 210 -7.23 -0.80 19.74
N MET A 211 -6.90 -1.89 20.44
CA MET A 211 -5.52 -2.36 20.60
C MET A 211 -5.28 -3.44 19.55
N VAL A 212 -4.27 -3.24 18.72
CA VAL A 212 -3.85 -4.23 17.72
C VAL A 212 -2.53 -4.85 18.13
N GLN A 213 -2.35 -6.13 17.79
CA GLN A 213 -1.10 -6.84 17.99
C GLN A 213 -0.36 -6.95 16.66
N SER A 214 0.80 -6.32 16.55
CA SER A 214 1.72 -6.53 15.44
C SER A 214 2.64 -7.69 15.79
N LYS A 215 2.67 -8.71 14.93
CA LYS A 215 3.60 -9.85 15.07
C LYS A 215 4.54 -9.89 13.88
N VAL A 216 5.82 -10.08 14.15
CA VAL A 216 6.88 -10.13 13.14
C VAL A 216 7.81 -11.31 13.38
N SER A 217 8.21 -12.01 12.31
CA SER A 217 9.25 -13.03 12.32
C SER A 217 10.24 -12.79 11.17
N LEU A 218 11.53 -13.01 11.44
CA LEU A 218 12.61 -12.86 10.46
C LEU A 218 13.11 -14.22 9.99
N SER A 219 13.42 -14.35 8.70
CA SER A 219 14.10 -15.51 8.13
C SER A 219 15.18 -15.08 7.14
N THR A 220 16.39 -15.63 7.29
CA THR A 220 17.50 -15.42 6.36
C THR A 220 17.41 -16.43 5.23
N GLN A 221 17.52 -15.95 3.99
CA GLN A 221 17.51 -16.75 2.78
C GLN A 221 18.92 -17.23 2.42
N GLU A 222 19.02 -18.20 1.52
CA GLU A 222 20.31 -18.78 1.07
C GLU A 222 21.23 -17.74 0.42
N ASP A 223 20.67 -16.71 -0.23
CA ASP A 223 21.40 -15.62 -0.87
C ASP A 223 21.81 -14.49 0.09
N GLY A 224 21.53 -14.66 1.40
CA GLY A 224 21.81 -13.68 2.44
C GLY A 224 20.77 -12.57 2.59
N SER A 225 19.75 -12.52 1.73
CA SER A 225 18.61 -11.62 1.93
C SER A 225 17.79 -12.03 3.16
N ILE A 226 17.05 -11.08 3.73
CA ILE A 226 16.18 -11.32 4.89
C ILE A 226 14.74 -11.10 4.48
N ILE A 227 13.86 -12.02 4.88
CA ILE A 227 12.42 -11.84 4.80
C ILE A 227 11.90 -11.52 6.20
N SER A 228 11.17 -10.41 6.32
CA SER A 228 10.33 -10.15 7.48
C SER A 228 8.89 -10.45 7.13
N ALA A 229 8.27 -11.42 7.80
CA ALA A 229 6.84 -11.72 7.70
C ALA A 229 6.09 -11.04 8.84
N HIS A 230 4.92 -10.50 8.56
CA HIS A 230 4.16 -9.63 9.45
C HIS A 230 2.66 -9.97 9.46
N GLN A 231 2.01 -9.77 10.61
CA GLN A 231 0.55 -9.75 10.72
C GLN A 231 0.09 -8.75 11.78
N ILE A 232 -1.04 -8.09 11.51
CA ILE A 232 -1.79 -7.27 12.47
C ILE A 232 -3.06 -8.03 12.86
N LEU A 233 -3.21 -8.27 14.16
CA LEU A 233 -4.40 -8.87 14.75
C LEU A 233 -5.20 -7.81 15.52
N ASN A 234 -6.52 -7.80 15.33
CA ASN A 234 -7.46 -7.00 16.12
C ASN A 234 -8.44 -7.97 16.81
N HIS A 235 -8.38 -8.08 18.13
CA HIS A 235 -9.14 -9.08 18.91
C HIS A 235 -9.01 -10.50 18.34
N ASP A 236 -7.76 -10.96 18.12
CA ASP A 236 -7.41 -12.26 17.50
C ASP A 236 -7.86 -12.46 16.05
N VAL A 237 -8.42 -11.43 15.41
CA VAL A 237 -8.83 -11.46 14.02
C VAL A 237 -7.78 -10.81 13.13
N LEU A 238 -7.30 -11.56 12.14
CA LEU A 238 -6.37 -11.04 11.13
C LEU A 238 -6.99 -9.85 10.40
N SER A 239 -6.29 -8.71 10.47
CA SER A 239 -6.69 -7.44 9.86
C SER A 239 -5.81 -7.10 8.66
N CYS A 240 -4.51 -7.37 8.75
CA CYS A 240 -3.55 -7.16 7.67
C CYS A 240 -2.38 -8.14 7.80
N GLU A 241 -1.85 -8.63 6.68
CA GLU A 241 -0.64 -9.45 6.60
C GLU A 241 0.32 -8.85 5.59
N ALA A 242 1.62 -8.96 5.83
CA ALA A 242 2.64 -8.48 4.91
C ALA A 242 3.91 -9.31 4.96
N SER A 243 4.69 -9.28 3.88
CA SER A 243 6.06 -9.76 3.87
C SER A 243 6.94 -8.78 3.14
N MET A 244 8.16 -8.59 3.63
CA MET A 244 9.12 -7.64 3.06
C MET A 244 10.46 -8.32 2.86
N VAL A 245 11.13 -8.00 1.76
CA VAL A 245 12.47 -8.50 1.43
C VAL A 245 13.48 -7.39 1.67
N TRP A 246 14.57 -7.74 2.35
CA TRP A 246 15.62 -6.84 2.77
C TRP A 246 17.00 -7.35 2.34
N GLU A 247 17.86 -6.43 1.94
CA GLU A 247 19.29 -6.67 1.71
C GLU A 247 20.07 -6.01 2.85
N PRO A 248 20.98 -6.72 3.55
CA PRO A 248 21.91 -6.09 4.47
C PRO A 248 22.72 -5.00 3.77
N LEU A 249 22.91 -3.85 4.43
CA LEU A 249 23.85 -2.86 3.96
C LEU A 249 25.26 -3.36 4.28
N ASN A 250 26.06 -3.65 3.25
CA ASN A 250 27.47 -3.93 3.43
C ASN A 250 28.14 -2.66 3.96
N GLU A 251 28.76 -2.74 5.14
CA GLU A 251 29.67 -1.70 5.65
C GLU A 251 30.92 -1.56 4.79
#